data_AF-A0A8C6L7E1-F1
#
_entry.id   AF-A0A8C6L7E1-F1
#
_cell.length_a   1.000
_cell.length_b   1.000
_cell.length_c   1.000
_cell.angle_alpha   90.00
_cell.angle_beta   90.00
_cell.angle_gamma   90.00
#
_symmetry.space_group_name_H-M   'P 1'
#
loop_
_entity.id
_entity.type
_entity.pdbx_description
1 polymer ?
#
loop_
_entity_poly.entity_id
_entity_poly.type
_entity_poly.pdbx_seq_one_letter_code
_entity_poly.pdbx_strand_id
1 'polypeptide(L)'
;MLGTPGRSKVKFDLDTIHAAVTQGVPRQHRGEIWKFLSEQYLLRQTVPSRPPSNSSPYKELLKQLTSQQHAILIDLGRTFPTHPYFQAQLGAGQLSLYNILKAYSLLDPEVGYCQGLSFIAGVLLLHMGEEDAFNMLKFLMFDAGLRKQYRPDMIILQIQMYQLSRLLHDYHRDLHSHLEQQEIGPSLYATPWFLTLFASHFPLGFVARVFDMLFLQGSEVIFKVALSLLGSHKPLILQHDSLESIVDFIKTTLPNLGLVQMEKTINQVCEMDVSKQLQAYEVEYHVLQDELLDTPPTLNQQQRAAQLERTNQSLRQQNLDLLEELQVSQAQVCSLESRVEALAKSEGRLKEQVSSLEEEKLKLVGTITQLKNLLTSMGLSSSLDGQTVT
;
A
#
# COMPACT_ATOMS: atom_id res chain seq x y z
N MET A 1 -17.20 27.51 -17.56
CA MET A 1 -16.52 27.85 -16.28
C MET A 1 -15.05 28.20 -16.49
N LEU A 2 -14.22 27.31 -17.03
CA LEU A 2 -12.75 27.53 -17.12
C LEU A 2 -12.32 28.77 -17.93
N GLY A 3 -13.00 29.07 -19.04
CA GLY A 3 -12.67 30.22 -19.91
C GLY A 3 -13.19 31.59 -19.43
N THR A 4 -13.70 31.70 -18.21
CA THR A 4 -14.29 32.96 -17.70
C THR A 4 -13.18 33.96 -17.36
N PRO A 5 -13.20 35.20 -17.91
CA PRO A 5 -12.23 36.23 -17.55
C PRO A 5 -12.28 36.53 -16.05
N GLY A 6 -11.11 36.53 -15.38
CA GLY A 6 -11.03 36.80 -13.94
C GLY A 6 -11.70 35.74 -13.05
N ARG A 7 -11.80 34.47 -13.51
CA ARG A 7 -12.50 33.38 -12.79
C ARG A 7 -12.14 33.24 -11.32
N SER A 8 -10.90 33.55 -10.93
CA SER A 8 -10.42 33.46 -9.55
C SER A 8 -11.10 34.44 -8.59
N LYS A 9 -11.88 35.40 -9.10
CA LYS A 9 -12.68 36.36 -8.33
C LYS A 9 -14.19 36.11 -8.43
N VAL A 10 -14.61 35.12 -9.22
CA VAL A 10 -16.03 34.85 -9.52
C VAL A 10 -16.46 33.58 -8.78
N LYS A 11 -17.53 33.69 -7.98
CA LYS A 11 -18.19 32.53 -7.36
C LYS A 11 -19.15 31.93 -8.38
N PHE A 12 -18.91 30.67 -8.73
CA PHE A 12 -19.84 29.89 -9.54
C PHE A 12 -20.87 29.19 -8.67
N ASP A 13 -21.96 28.70 -9.27
CA ASP A 13 -22.92 27.89 -8.54
C ASP A 13 -22.30 26.53 -8.14
N LEU A 14 -22.50 26.10 -6.89
CA LEU A 14 -21.86 24.90 -6.35
C LEU A 14 -22.49 23.62 -6.92
N ASP A 15 -23.81 23.61 -7.09
CA ASP A 15 -24.54 22.46 -7.64
C ASP A 15 -24.11 22.19 -9.08
N THR A 16 -23.90 23.27 -9.86
CA THR A 16 -23.37 23.20 -11.22
C THR A 16 -21.95 22.62 -11.26
N ILE A 17 -21.07 23.02 -10.34
CA ILE A 17 -19.72 22.46 -10.24
C ILE A 17 -19.79 20.98 -9.86
N HIS A 18 -20.61 20.63 -8.86
CA HIS A 18 -20.76 19.27 -8.36
C HIS A 18 -21.27 18.33 -9.45
N ALA A 19 -22.32 18.74 -10.18
CA ALA A 19 -22.84 17.99 -11.32
C ALA A 19 -21.78 17.77 -12.40
N ALA A 20 -20.98 18.80 -12.73
CA ALA A 20 -19.92 18.68 -13.72
C ALA A 20 -18.80 17.71 -13.29
N VAL A 21 -18.36 17.78 -12.02
CA VAL A 21 -17.32 16.90 -11.48
C VAL A 21 -17.80 15.45 -11.36
N THR A 22 -19.09 15.25 -11.07
CA THR A 22 -19.74 13.92 -11.01
C THR A 22 -19.84 13.28 -12.40
N GLN A 23 -20.20 14.04 -13.44
CA GLN A 23 -20.22 13.58 -14.83
C GLN A 23 -18.84 13.18 -15.38
N GLY A 24 -17.76 13.59 -14.70
CA GLY A 24 -16.40 13.17 -15.00
C GLY A 24 -15.50 14.32 -15.39
N VAL A 25 -14.23 14.24 -14.97
CA VAL A 25 -13.22 15.25 -15.22
C VAL A 25 -12.27 14.78 -16.34
N PRO A 26 -12.23 15.49 -17.50
CA PRO A 26 -11.33 15.15 -18.59
C PRO A 26 -9.86 15.19 -18.17
N ARG A 27 -9.10 14.13 -18.48
CA ARG A 27 -7.69 13.99 -18.07
C ARG A 27 -6.83 15.20 -18.48
N GLN A 28 -7.04 15.72 -19.69
CA GLN A 28 -6.24 16.83 -20.25
C GLN A 28 -6.44 18.16 -19.51
N HIS A 29 -7.61 18.36 -18.88
CA HIS A 29 -7.95 19.59 -18.16
C HIS A 29 -7.89 19.43 -16.64
N ARG A 30 -7.56 18.23 -16.14
CA ARG A 30 -7.67 17.91 -14.71
C ARG A 30 -6.85 18.84 -13.82
N GLY A 31 -5.60 19.15 -14.19
CA GLY A 31 -4.77 20.08 -13.42
C GLY A 31 -5.35 21.49 -13.37
N GLU A 32 -5.93 21.98 -14.47
CA GLU A 32 -6.60 23.28 -14.51
C GLU A 32 -7.90 23.28 -13.68
N ILE A 33 -8.64 22.17 -13.71
CA ILE A 33 -9.87 21.99 -12.94
C ILE A 33 -9.56 21.94 -11.45
N TRP A 34 -8.52 21.24 -11.00
CA TRP A 34 -8.11 21.24 -9.59
C TRP A 34 -7.72 22.64 -9.09
N LYS A 35 -7.01 23.43 -9.91
CA LYS A 35 -6.76 24.85 -9.60
C LYS A 35 -8.05 25.67 -9.53
N PHE A 36 -8.97 25.45 -10.47
CA PHE A 36 -10.27 26.13 -10.44
C PHE A 36 -11.06 25.76 -9.17
N LEU A 37 -11.06 24.49 -8.76
CA LEU A 37 -11.73 24.05 -7.54
C LEU A 37 -11.10 24.67 -6.29
N SER A 38 -9.77 24.77 -6.22
CA SER A 38 -9.10 25.45 -5.10
C SER A 38 -9.42 26.95 -5.06
N GLU A 39 -9.47 27.63 -6.22
CA GLU A 39 -9.95 29.02 -6.32
C GLU A 39 -11.39 29.15 -5.77
N GLN A 40 -12.29 28.24 -6.16
CA GLN A 40 -13.67 28.23 -5.69
C GLN A 40 -13.76 27.97 -4.19
N TYR A 41 -12.95 27.06 -3.65
CA TYR A 41 -12.87 26.79 -2.22
C TYR A 41 -12.42 28.04 -1.44
N LEU A 42 -11.34 28.70 -1.87
CA LEU A 42 -10.83 29.92 -1.24
C LEU A 42 -11.85 31.07 -1.25
N LEU A 43 -12.60 31.24 -2.34
CA LEU A 43 -13.65 32.27 -2.42
C LEU A 43 -14.81 32.03 -1.43
N ARG A 44 -15.05 30.77 -1.04
CA ARG A 44 -16.17 30.38 -0.17
C ARG A 44 -15.78 30.28 1.30
N GLN A 45 -14.50 30.22 1.63
CA GLN A 45 -14.06 30.24 3.01
C GLN A 45 -14.50 31.52 3.72
N THR A 46 -15.13 31.36 4.88
CA THR A 46 -15.60 32.44 5.75
C THR A 46 -14.51 32.92 6.71
N VAL A 47 -13.57 32.03 7.05
CA VAL A 47 -12.41 32.33 7.90
C VAL A 47 -11.14 32.09 7.09
N PRO A 48 -10.27 33.09 6.89
CA PRO A 48 -9.01 32.87 6.20
C PRO A 48 -8.09 31.99 7.07
N SER A 49 -7.95 30.71 6.70
CA SER A 49 -6.79 29.91 7.12
C SER A 49 -5.56 30.56 6.50
N ARG A 50 -4.83 31.37 7.27
CA ARG A 50 -3.63 32.03 6.73
C ARG A 50 -2.51 30.98 6.66
N PRO A 51 -1.93 30.70 5.48
CA PRO A 51 -0.62 30.06 5.45
C PRO A 51 0.37 30.93 6.26
N PRO A 52 1.42 30.34 6.84
CA PRO A 52 2.39 31.11 7.62
C PRO A 52 2.85 32.34 6.84
N SER A 53 3.01 33.46 7.55
CA SER A 53 3.32 34.79 7.00
C SER A 53 4.61 34.87 6.17
N ASN A 54 5.40 33.80 6.16
CA ASN A 54 6.57 33.59 5.32
C ASN A 54 6.24 32.65 4.16
N SER A 55 5.46 33.09 3.17
CA SER A 55 5.32 32.34 1.91
C SER A 55 6.54 32.64 1.02
N SER A 56 7.70 32.13 1.41
CA SER A 56 8.89 32.18 0.55
C SER A 56 8.54 31.59 -0.82
N PRO A 57 8.84 32.29 -1.94
CA PRO A 57 8.58 31.77 -3.27
C PRO A 57 9.25 30.40 -3.47
N TYR A 58 8.63 29.53 -4.28
CA TYR A 58 9.14 28.18 -4.56
C TYR A 58 10.63 28.19 -4.93
N LYS A 59 11.02 29.10 -5.82
CA LYS A 59 12.40 29.26 -6.28
C LYS A 59 13.39 29.64 -5.16
N GLU A 60 12.95 30.37 -4.14
CA GLU A 60 13.80 30.73 -3.00
C GLU A 60 13.96 29.56 -2.02
N LEU A 61 12.91 28.76 -1.82
CA LEU A 61 12.98 27.54 -1.01
C LEU A 61 13.96 26.53 -1.61
N LEU A 62 13.98 26.39 -2.94
CA LEU A 62 14.89 25.45 -3.61
C LEU A 62 16.37 25.77 -3.43
N LYS A 63 16.74 27.03 -3.13
CA LYS A 63 18.14 27.43 -2.86
C LYS A 63 18.65 26.94 -1.51
N GLN A 64 17.77 26.58 -0.58
CA GLN A 64 18.14 26.15 0.77
C GLN A 64 18.43 24.64 0.82
N LEU A 65 18.99 24.16 1.93
CA LEU A 65 19.22 22.74 2.19
C LEU A 65 18.14 22.21 3.14
N THR A 66 17.59 21.03 2.87
CA THR A 66 16.63 20.35 3.75
C THR A 66 17.32 19.28 4.57
N SER A 67 16.97 19.15 5.85
CA SER A 67 17.37 18.02 6.70
C SER A 67 16.69 16.71 6.33
N GLN A 68 15.62 16.77 5.53
CA GLN A 68 14.77 15.62 5.18
C GLN A 68 15.20 14.89 3.90
N GLN A 69 16.37 15.22 3.35
CA GLN A 69 16.85 14.71 2.08
C GLN A 69 16.83 13.17 2.00
N HIS A 70 17.27 12.48 3.06
CA HIS A 70 17.34 11.02 3.07
C HIS A 70 15.95 10.37 3.01
N ALA A 71 15.01 10.84 3.83
CA ALA A 71 13.64 10.33 3.86
C ALA A 71 12.92 10.56 2.52
N ILE A 72 13.10 11.74 1.92
CA ILE A 72 12.56 12.07 0.61
C ILE A 72 13.12 11.11 -0.46
N LEU A 73 14.43 10.91 -0.52
CA LEU A 73 15.07 10.03 -1.52
C LEU A 73 14.62 8.57 -1.45
N ILE A 74 14.34 8.05 -0.25
CA ILE A 74 13.82 6.69 -0.07
C ILE A 74 12.44 6.55 -0.72
N ASP A 75 11.54 7.50 -0.45
CA ASP A 75 10.17 7.45 -0.96
C ASP A 75 10.09 7.75 -2.45
N LEU A 76 11.02 8.55 -3.00
CA LEU A 76 11.12 8.80 -4.43
C LEU A 76 11.18 7.50 -5.25
N GLY A 77 12.03 6.56 -4.83
CA GLY A 77 12.20 5.28 -5.52
C GLY A 77 10.97 4.37 -5.44
N ARG A 78 10.07 4.61 -4.48
CA ARG A 78 8.85 3.82 -4.26
C ARG A 78 7.59 4.51 -4.80
N THR A 79 7.71 5.77 -5.24
CA THR A 79 6.56 6.57 -5.72
C THR A 79 6.35 6.35 -7.21
N PHE A 80 5.30 5.61 -7.55
CA PHE A 80 4.95 5.25 -8.93
C PHE A 80 6.13 4.70 -9.78
N PRO A 81 6.88 3.70 -9.28
CA PRO A 81 8.13 3.24 -9.89
C PRO A 81 7.94 2.68 -11.31
N THR A 82 6.74 2.20 -11.64
CA THR A 82 6.40 1.67 -12.95
C THR A 82 5.85 2.72 -13.91
N HIS A 83 5.60 3.95 -13.45
CA HIS A 83 5.06 5.01 -14.30
C HIS A 83 6.17 5.63 -15.16
N PRO A 84 6.01 5.78 -16.49
CA PRO A 84 7.09 6.21 -17.39
C PRO A 84 7.78 7.52 -17.00
N TYR A 85 7.04 8.43 -16.38
CA TYR A 85 7.57 9.72 -15.92
C TYR A 85 8.49 9.61 -14.68
N PHE A 86 8.27 8.61 -13.82
CA PHE A 86 8.99 8.41 -12.55
C PHE A 86 9.92 7.19 -12.54
N GLN A 87 9.86 6.32 -13.57
CA GLN A 87 10.64 5.08 -13.64
C GLN A 87 12.15 5.31 -13.68
N ALA A 88 12.60 6.41 -14.28
CA ALA A 88 14.03 6.70 -14.40
C ALA A 88 14.55 7.23 -13.06
N GLN A 89 15.48 6.48 -12.45
CA GLN A 89 16.12 6.87 -11.20
C GLN A 89 16.82 8.23 -11.36
N LEU A 90 16.43 9.20 -10.53
CA LEU A 90 16.89 10.59 -10.61
C LEU A 90 16.68 11.22 -12.01
N GLY A 91 15.72 10.72 -12.79
CA GLY A 91 15.28 11.34 -14.03
C GLY A 91 14.45 12.59 -13.76
N ALA A 92 14.02 13.27 -14.84
CA ALA A 92 13.30 14.55 -14.75
C ALA A 92 12.10 14.51 -13.79
N GLY A 93 11.25 13.47 -13.86
CA GLY A 93 10.08 13.37 -12.98
C GLY A 93 10.44 13.17 -11.51
N GLN A 94 11.43 12.32 -11.20
CA GLN A 94 11.90 12.15 -9.82
C GLN A 94 12.56 13.43 -9.28
N LEU A 95 13.34 14.15 -10.09
CA LEU A 95 13.96 15.41 -9.66
C LEU A 95 12.93 16.52 -9.41
N SER A 96 11.91 16.64 -10.27
CA SER A 96 10.81 17.58 -10.03
C SER A 96 10.03 17.20 -8.76
N LEU A 97 9.79 15.91 -8.52
CA LEU A 97 9.16 15.43 -7.29
C LEU A 97 10.02 15.74 -6.05
N TYR A 98 11.33 15.51 -6.12
CA TYR A 98 12.29 15.85 -5.07
C TYR A 98 12.21 17.34 -4.73
N ASN A 99 12.23 18.22 -5.73
CA ASN A 99 12.20 19.67 -5.54
C ASN A 99 10.92 20.11 -4.82
N ILE A 100 9.76 19.58 -5.21
CA ILE A 100 8.47 19.88 -4.57
C ILE A 100 8.50 19.49 -3.09
N LEU A 101 8.93 18.25 -2.79
CA LEU A 101 8.96 17.72 -1.42
C LEU A 101 10.00 18.44 -0.55
N LYS A 102 11.17 18.74 -1.13
CA LYS A 102 12.21 19.57 -0.50
C LYS A 102 11.63 20.93 -0.13
N ALA A 103 11.03 21.64 -1.09
CA ALA A 103 10.46 22.96 -0.84
C ALA A 103 9.35 22.92 0.20
N TYR A 104 8.48 21.89 0.16
CA TYR A 104 7.44 21.70 1.17
C TYR A 104 8.04 21.51 2.57
N SER A 105 9.06 20.66 2.71
CA SER A 105 9.71 20.39 4.00
C SER A 105 10.35 21.62 4.64
N LEU A 106 10.74 22.61 3.82
CA LEU A 106 11.29 23.89 4.25
C LEU A 106 10.18 24.92 4.56
N LEU A 107 9.06 24.84 3.85
CA LEU A 107 7.90 25.69 4.06
C LEU A 107 7.19 25.36 5.38
N ASP A 108 7.04 24.07 5.69
CA ASP A 108 6.36 23.56 6.88
C ASP A 108 7.33 22.74 7.74
N PRO A 109 8.23 23.37 8.52
CA PRO A 109 9.21 22.65 9.34
C PRO A 109 8.60 21.87 10.51
N GLU A 110 7.35 22.16 10.92
CA GLU A 110 6.63 21.37 11.94
C GLU A 110 6.32 19.95 11.44
N VAL A 111 5.88 19.84 10.18
CA VAL A 111 5.67 18.55 9.50
C VAL A 111 6.98 18.03 8.90
N GLY A 112 7.76 18.92 8.30
CA GLY A 112 8.93 18.59 7.49
C GLY A 112 8.53 17.71 6.31
N TYR A 113 9.04 16.47 6.32
CA TYR A 113 8.63 15.44 5.38
C TYR A 113 8.05 14.26 6.15
N CYS A 114 6.82 13.89 5.82
CA CYS A 114 6.18 12.70 6.36
C CYS A 114 6.05 11.64 5.25
N GLN A 115 6.28 10.37 5.61
CA GLN A 115 6.23 9.27 4.67
C GLN A 115 4.87 9.20 3.98
N GLY A 116 4.88 8.99 2.66
CA GLY A 116 3.67 8.92 1.84
C GLY A 116 3.26 10.25 1.18
N LEU A 117 3.79 11.39 1.64
CA LEU A 117 3.53 12.70 1.02
C LEU A 117 4.01 12.78 -0.44
N SER A 118 5.04 12.00 -0.78
CA SER A 118 5.54 11.86 -2.15
C SER A 118 4.47 11.41 -3.15
N PHE A 119 3.54 10.55 -2.74
CA PHE A 119 2.47 10.10 -3.63
C PHE A 119 1.49 11.23 -3.96
N ILE A 120 1.16 12.09 -3.00
CA ILE A 120 0.28 13.24 -3.22
C ILE A 120 0.95 14.21 -4.19
N ALA A 121 2.20 14.58 -3.91
CA ALA A 121 2.98 15.46 -4.79
C ALA A 121 3.14 14.85 -6.20
N GLY A 122 3.35 13.53 -6.30
CA GLY A 122 3.43 12.81 -7.56
C GLY A 122 2.14 12.86 -8.37
N VAL A 123 0.98 12.64 -7.74
CA VAL A 123 -0.34 12.74 -8.42
C VAL A 123 -0.56 14.16 -8.97
N LEU A 124 -0.22 15.19 -8.19
CA LEU A 124 -0.32 16.58 -8.63
C LEU A 124 0.60 16.83 -9.84
N LEU A 125 1.87 16.42 -9.73
CA LEU A 125 2.88 16.61 -10.78
C LEU A 125 2.55 15.89 -12.10
N LEU A 126 1.78 14.80 -12.06
CA LEU A 126 1.28 14.14 -13.27
C LEU A 126 0.25 14.97 -14.05
N HIS A 127 -0.34 16.00 -13.45
CA HIS A 127 -1.45 16.76 -14.03
C HIS A 127 -1.13 18.26 -14.21
N MET A 128 0.01 18.75 -13.73
CA MET A 128 0.42 20.16 -13.86
C MET A 128 1.93 20.34 -13.77
N GLY A 129 2.42 21.55 -14.07
CA GLY A 129 3.85 21.87 -13.94
C GLY A 129 4.35 21.82 -12.49
N GLU A 130 5.66 21.73 -12.31
CA GLU A 130 6.31 21.55 -11.00
C GLU A 130 5.91 22.62 -9.96
N GLU A 131 6.02 23.90 -10.32
CA GLU A 131 5.68 25.01 -9.41
C GLU A 131 4.17 25.07 -9.10
N ASP A 132 3.33 24.68 -10.06
CA ASP A 132 1.89 24.56 -9.85
C ASP A 132 1.56 23.42 -8.89
N ALA A 133 2.21 22.26 -9.05
CA ALA A 133 2.04 21.11 -8.18
C ALA A 133 2.45 21.44 -6.74
N PHE A 134 3.54 22.19 -6.55
CA PHE A 134 3.91 22.73 -5.24
C PHE A 134 2.85 23.66 -4.65
N ASN A 135 2.30 24.58 -5.44
CA ASN A 135 1.24 25.49 -4.98
C ASN A 135 -0.05 24.74 -4.61
N MET A 136 -0.42 23.71 -5.36
CA MET A 136 -1.57 22.87 -5.06
C MET A 136 -1.33 21.96 -3.85
N LEU A 137 -0.10 21.48 -3.65
CA LEU A 137 0.27 20.76 -2.42
C LEU A 137 0.15 21.68 -1.20
N LYS A 138 0.69 22.90 -1.28
CA LYS A 138 0.54 23.92 -0.23
C LYS A 138 -0.94 24.18 0.09
N PHE A 139 -1.78 24.33 -0.94
CA PHE A 139 -3.22 24.49 -0.75
C PHE A 139 -3.85 23.31 -0.01
N LEU A 140 -3.58 22.07 -0.45
CA LEU A 140 -4.14 20.88 0.21
C LEU A 140 -3.70 20.80 1.68
N MET A 141 -2.44 21.11 1.96
CA MET A 141 -1.87 20.96 3.29
C MET A 141 -2.37 22.06 4.25
N PHE A 142 -2.41 23.32 3.82
CA PHE A 142 -2.77 24.45 4.69
C PHE A 142 -4.25 24.86 4.58
N ASP A 143 -4.74 25.14 3.38
CA ASP A 143 -6.08 25.68 3.16
C ASP A 143 -7.16 24.59 3.31
N ALA A 144 -6.90 23.39 2.79
CA ALA A 144 -7.77 22.23 2.99
C ALA A 144 -7.46 21.46 4.29
N GLY A 145 -6.45 21.92 5.06
CA GLY A 145 -6.15 21.42 6.40
C GLY A 145 -5.55 20.01 6.48
N LEU A 146 -5.10 19.44 5.36
CA LEU A 146 -4.60 18.06 5.32
C LEU A 146 -3.31 17.88 6.14
N ARG A 147 -2.51 18.94 6.37
CA ARG A 147 -1.26 18.86 7.15
C ARG A 147 -1.43 18.27 8.54
N LYS A 148 -2.62 18.42 9.14
CA LYS A 148 -2.93 17.99 10.51
C LYS A 148 -2.62 16.51 10.74
N GLN A 149 -2.91 15.64 9.75
CA GLN A 149 -2.66 14.19 9.86
C GLN A 149 -1.19 13.79 9.69
N TYR A 150 -0.34 14.70 9.20
CA TYR A 150 1.08 14.46 8.94
C TYR A 150 1.99 14.99 10.05
N ARG A 151 1.42 15.59 11.10
CA ARG A 151 2.22 16.06 12.24
C ARG A 151 2.92 14.88 12.93
N PRO A 152 4.12 15.07 13.48
CA PRO A 152 4.89 13.98 14.08
C PRO A 152 4.18 13.23 15.21
N ASP A 153 3.25 13.89 15.92
CA ASP A 153 2.47 13.29 17.02
C ASP A 153 1.45 12.24 16.55
N MET A 154 1.10 12.23 15.26
CA MET A 154 0.09 11.36 14.64
C MET A 154 -1.28 11.37 15.33
N ILE A 155 -1.57 12.35 16.19
CA ILE A 155 -2.81 12.39 16.99
C ILE A 155 -4.03 12.49 16.09
N ILE A 156 -3.97 13.37 15.08
CA ILE A 156 -5.07 13.55 14.14
C ILE A 156 -5.29 12.28 13.31
N LEU A 157 -4.22 11.59 12.93
CA LEU A 157 -4.35 10.31 12.24
C LEU A 157 -5.00 9.24 13.14
N GLN A 158 -4.68 9.20 14.43
CA GLN A 158 -5.34 8.31 15.40
C GLN A 158 -6.83 8.62 15.55
N ILE A 159 -7.21 9.90 15.63
CA ILE A 159 -8.61 10.34 15.62
C ILE A 159 -9.29 9.86 14.34
N GLN A 160 -8.64 10.01 13.18
CA GLN A 160 -9.18 9.52 11.91
C GLN A 160 -9.36 8.00 11.88
N MET A 161 -8.44 7.22 12.47
CA MET A 161 -8.63 5.78 12.61
C MET A 161 -9.86 5.45 13.49
N TYR A 162 -10.04 6.19 14.59
CA TYR A 162 -11.22 6.05 15.45
C TYR A 162 -12.51 6.37 14.70
N GLN A 163 -12.55 7.52 14.02
CA GLN A 163 -13.70 7.97 13.23
C GLN A 163 -14.09 6.94 12.16
N LEU A 164 -13.10 6.33 11.47
CA LEU A 164 -13.37 5.26 10.51
C LEU A 164 -13.95 4.01 11.18
N SER A 165 -13.45 3.64 12.37
CA SER A 165 -14.02 2.53 13.15
C SER A 165 -15.47 2.80 13.53
N ARG A 166 -15.80 4.01 14.02
CA ARG A 166 -17.16 4.40 14.39
C ARG A 166 -18.09 4.48 13.18
N LEU A 167 -17.61 4.97 12.04
CA LEU A 167 -18.35 4.90 10.78
C LEU A 167 -18.68 3.45 10.39
N LEU A 168 -17.73 2.53 10.50
CA LEU A 168 -17.99 1.11 10.24
C LEU A 168 -19.02 0.54 11.22
N HIS A 169 -18.92 0.89 12.50
CA HIS A 169 -19.91 0.48 13.50
C HIS A 169 -21.33 0.93 13.12
N ASP A 170 -21.49 2.20 12.70
CA ASP A 170 -22.82 2.78 12.45
C ASP A 170 -23.41 2.37 11.10
N TYR A 171 -22.59 2.19 10.06
CA TYR A 171 -23.08 1.88 8.70
C TYR A 171 -22.95 0.40 8.30
N HIS A 172 -21.97 -0.32 8.85
CA HIS A 172 -21.64 -1.71 8.50
C HIS A 172 -21.34 -2.53 9.76
N ARG A 173 -22.31 -2.56 10.69
CA ARG A 173 -22.16 -3.16 12.03
C ARG A 173 -21.66 -4.60 12.01
N ASP A 174 -22.12 -5.40 11.07
CA ASP A 174 -21.68 -6.79 10.86
C ASP A 174 -20.19 -6.88 10.50
N LEU A 175 -19.72 -6.02 9.60
CA LEU A 175 -18.30 -5.92 9.26
C LEU A 175 -17.48 -5.42 10.46
N HIS A 176 -17.96 -4.38 11.16
CA HIS A 176 -17.28 -3.87 12.35
C HIS A 176 -17.11 -4.96 13.42
N SER A 177 -18.19 -5.67 13.77
CA SER A 177 -18.13 -6.75 14.75
C SER A 177 -17.19 -7.88 14.33
N HIS A 178 -17.14 -8.24 13.05
CA HIS A 178 -16.18 -9.23 12.54
C HIS A 178 -14.73 -8.77 12.70
N LEU A 179 -14.43 -7.53 12.31
CA LEU A 179 -13.10 -6.95 12.47
C LEU A 179 -12.70 -6.83 13.95
N GLU A 180 -13.63 -6.43 14.82
CA GLU A 180 -13.41 -6.30 16.26
C GLU A 180 -13.15 -7.67 16.93
N GLN A 181 -13.90 -8.71 16.56
CA GLN A 181 -13.67 -10.09 17.03
C GLN A 181 -12.28 -10.61 16.67
N GLN A 182 -11.73 -10.15 15.55
CA GLN A 182 -10.39 -10.51 15.07
C GLN A 182 -9.32 -9.49 15.51
N GLU A 183 -9.67 -8.53 16.39
CA GLU A 183 -8.80 -7.47 16.89
C GLU A 183 -8.18 -6.58 15.80
N ILE A 184 -8.91 -6.38 14.69
CA ILE A 184 -8.45 -5.62 13.51
C ILE A 184 -8.93 -4.17 13.58
N GLY A 185 -8.09 -3.29 14.13
CA GLY A 185 -8.31 -1.85 14.08
C GLY A 185 -7.96 -1.23 12.72
N PRO A 186 -8.57 -0.08 12.34
CA PRO A 186 -8.27 0.62 11.09
C PRO A 186 -6.80 0.97 10.88
N SER A 187 -6.03 1.18 11.95
CA SER A 187 -4.59 1.48 11.88
C SER A 187 -3.79 0.40 11.13
N LEU A 188 -4.25 -0.86 11.15
CA LEU A 188 -3.58 -1.99 10.49
C LEU A 188 -3.66 -1.94 8.96
N TYR A 189 -4.68 -1.28 8.39
CA TYR A 189 -4.91 -1.30 6.93
C TYR A 189 -5.16 0.09 6.31
N ALA A 190 -5.74 1.03 7.03
CA ALA A 190 -6.18 2.32 6.49
C ALA A 190 -5.11 3.41 6.55
N THR A 191 -4.07 3.27 7.38
CA THR A 191 -2.98 4.27 7.47
C THR A 191 -2.44 4.69 6.09
N PRO A 192 -2.13 3.78 5.14
CA PRO A 192 -1.70 4.17 3.79
C PRO A 192 -2.79 4.90 3.00
N TRP A 193 -4.07 4.60 3.21
CA TRP A 193 -5.19 5.25 2.51
C TRP A 193 -5.25 6.74 2.84
N PHE A 194 -5.12 7.09 4.13
CA PHE A 194 -5.10 8.48 4.59
C PHE A 194 -3.81 9.19 4.20
N LEU A 195 -2.64 8.59 4.49
CA LEU A 195 -1.36 9.25 4.28
C LEU A 195 -0.93 9.36 2.81
N THR A 196 -1.51 8.56 1.91
CA THR A 196 -1.20 8.63 0.47
C THR A 196 -2.40 9.00 -0.38
N LEU A 197 -3.56 9.29 0.23
CA LEU A 197 -4.83 9.52 -0.48
C LEU A 197 -5.11 8.40 -1.49
N PHE A 198 -4.99 7.15 -1.02
CA PHE A 198 -5.11 5.90 -1.79
C PHE A 198 -4.06 5.67 -2.88
N ALA A 199 -3.17 6.63 -3.15
CA ALA A 199 -2.30 6.60 -4.32
C ALA A 199 -1.20 5.54 -4.29
N SER A 200 -0.87 4.99 -3.12
CA SER A 200 0.16 3.95 -3.00
C SER A 200 -0.27 2.56 -3.47
N HIS A 201 -1.56 2.24 -3.38
CA HIS A 201 -2.07 0.87 -3.63
C HIS A 201 -3.16 0.82 -4.70
N PHE A 202 -3.84 1.94 -4.99
CA PHE A 202 -4.96 1.96 -5.93
C PHE A 202 -4.55 2.47 -7.32
N PRO A 203 -5.25 2.04 -8.39
CA PRO A 203 -4.97 2.49 -9.75
C PRO A 203 -5.06 4.02 -9.91
N LEU A 204 -4.09 4.62 -10.61
CA LEU A 204 -3.99 6.08 -10.79
C LEU A 204 -5.26 6.74 -11.36
N GLY A 205 -6.02 6.03 -12.21
CA GLY A 205 -7.30 6.53 -12.73
C GLY A 205 -8.35 6.73 -11.64
N PHE A 206 -8.45 5.78 -10.70
CA PHE A 206 -9.33 5.88 -9.53
C PHE A 206 -8.85 6.98 -8.58
N VAL A 207 -7.55 7.00 -8.28
CA VAL A 207 -6.91 8.02 -7.42
C VAL A 207 -7.17 9.43 -7.97
N ALA A 208 -7.08 9.63 -9.28
CA ALA A 208 -7.38 10.93 -9.88
C ALA A 208 -8.84 11.37 -9.65
N ARG A 209 -9.80 10.43 -9.66
CA ARG A 209 -11.21 10.71 -9.32
C ARG A 209 -11.40 11.03 -7.83
N VAL A 210 -10.66 10.35 -6.95
CA VAL A 210 -10.62 10.70 -5.52
C VAL A 210 -10.12 12.13 -5.33
N PHE A 211 -9.08 12.55 -6.05
CA PHE A 211 -8.58 13.92 -6.00
C PHE A 211 -9.58 14.94 -6.55
N ASP A 212 -10.31 14.62 -7.63
CA ASP A 212 -11.39 15.47 -8.13
C ASP A 212 -12.41 15.79 -7.03
N MET A 213 -12.80 14.78 -6.24
CA MET A 213 -13.72 14.93 -5.11
C MET A 213 -13.07 15.64 -3.92
N LEU A 214 -11.80 15.35 -3.63
CA LEU A 214 -11.05 15.99 -2.55
C LEU A 214 -10.99 17.51 -2.74
N PHE A 215 -10.73 17.98 -3.96
CA PHE A 215 -10.71 19.41 -4.27
C PHE A 215 -12.10 20.06 -4.24
N LEU A 216 -13.16 19.29 -4.43
CA LEU A 216 -14.54 19.78 -4.43
C LEU A 216 -15.15 19.80 -3.01
N GLN A 217 -15.02 18.69 -2.27
CA GLN A 217 -15.73 18.44 -1.01
C GLN A 217 -14.81 18.47 0.22
N GLY A 218 -13.47 18.42 0.04
CA GLY A 218 -12.50 18.44 1.13
C GLY A 218 -12.04 17.05 1.60
N SER A 219 -11.30 17.02 2.72
CA SER A 219 -10.61 15.82 3.22
C SER A 219 -11.53 14.71 3.73
N GLU A 220 -12.80 15.01 4.04
CA GLU A 220 -13.80 14.01 4.43
C GLU A 220 -14.04 12.93 3.36
N VAL A 221 -13.72 13.23 2.09
CA VAL A 221 -13.80 12.27 0.98
C VAL A 221 -12.98 11.03 1.27
N ILE A 222 -11.88 11.14 2.02
CA ILE A 222 -11.05 9.98 2.39
C ILE A 222 -11.88 8.95 3.18
N PHE A 223 -12.71 9.42 4.13
CA PHE A 223 -13.62 8.56 4.89
C PHE A 223 -14.72 7.96 4.01
N LYS A 224 -15.33 8.78 3.14
CA LYS A 224 -16.38 8.31 2.22
C LYS A 224 -15.86 7.18 1.34
N VAL A 225 -14.67 7.35 0.77
CA VAL A 225 -14.02 6.34 -0.07
C VAL A 225 -13.68 5.10 0.74
N ALA A 226 -13.05 5.23 1.91
CA ALA A 226 -12.73 4.10 2.77
C ALA A 226 -13.98 3.29 3.17
N LEU A 227 -15.04 3.98 3.58
CA LEU A 227 -16.31 3.36 3.97
C LEU A 227 -16.99 2.66 2.79
N SER A 228 -17.05 3.30 1.61
CA SER A 228 -17.62 2.69 0.39
C SER A 228 -16.82 1.47 -0.07
N LEU A 229 -15.49 1.52 -0.01
CA LEU A 229 -14.62 0.37 -0.36
C LEU A 229 -14.84 -0.81 0.59
N LEU A 230 -14.81 -0.57 1.90
CA LEU A 230 -15.05 -1.62 2.89
C LEU A 230 -16.47 -2.18 2.79
N GLY A 231 -17.47 -1.32 2.64
CA GLY A 231 -18.87 -1.72 2.46
C GLY A 231 -19.10 -2.56 1.21
N SER A 232 -18.50 -2.18 0.08
CA SER A 232 -18.62 -2.92 -1.18
C SER A 232 -17.92 -4.28 -1.16
N HIS A 233 -16.86 -4.43 -0.38
CA HIS A 233 -16.11 -5.69 -0.24
C HIS A 233 -16.53 -6.52 0.98
N LYS A 234 -17.47 -6.01 1.80
CA LYS A 234 -17.93 -6.66 3.03
C LYS A 234 -18.24 -8.15 2.86
N PRO A 235 -19.01 -8.61 1.85
CA PRO A 235 -19.33 -10.04 1.72
C PRO A 235 -18.11 -10.94 1.48
N LEU A 236 -17.01 -10.37 0.98
CA LEU A 236 -15.75 -11.09 0.76
C LEU A 236 -14.90 -11.07 2.03
N ILE A 237 -14.83 -9.93 2.71
CA ILE A 237 -14.07 -9.80 3.96
C ILE A 237 -14.61 -10.77 5.04
N LEU A 238 -15.95 -10.92 5.11
CA LEU A 238 -16.60 -11.83 6.06
C LEU A 238 -16.33 -13.32 5.80
N GLN A 239 -15.69 -13.70 4.69
CA GLN A 239 -15.29 -15.09 4.39
C GLN A 239 -13.92 -15.45 4.97
N HIS A 240 -13.20 -14.48 5.54
CA HIS A 240 -11.89 -14.66 6.13
C HIS A 240 -12.01 -14.68 7.65
N ASP A 241 -11.46 -15.72 8.29
CA ASP A 241 -11.64 -15.98 9.73
C ASP A 241 -10.39 -15.70 10.58
N SER A 242 -9.32 -15.16 9.98
CA SER A 242 -8.07 -14.85 10.68
C SER A 242 -7.58 -13.43 10.41
N LEU A 243 -6.92 -12.83 11.40
CA LEU A 243 -6.31 -11.50 11.28
C LEU A 243 -5.43 -11.37 10.04
N GLU A 244 -4.54 -12.34 9.79
CA GLU A 244 -3.62 -12.29 8.64
C GLU A 244 -4.36 -12.30 7.30
N SER A 245 -5.32 -13.21 7.14
CA SER A 245 -6.05 -13.34 5.87
C SER A 245 -6.95 -12.14 5.58
N ILE A 246 -7.59 -11.57 6.60
CA ILE A 246 -8.40 -10.35 6.46
C ILE A 246 -7.52 -9.15 6.10
N VAL A 247 -6.41 -8.95 6.82
CA VAL A 247 -5.51 -7.82 6.57
C VAL A 247 -4.85 -7.94 5.20
N ASP A 248 -4.44 -9.14 4.80
CA ASP A 248 -3.93 -9.39 3.44
C ASP A 248 -4.99 -9.06 2.40
N PHE A 249 -6.21 -9.59 2.52
CA PHE A 249 -7.29 -9.29 1.58
C PHE A 249 -7.51 -7.78 1.40
N ILE A 250 -7.60 -7.02 2.50
CA ILE A 250 -7.81 -5.57 2.46
C ILE A 250 -6.63 -4.83 1.82
N LYS A 251 -5.39 -5.31 2.02
CA LYS A 251 -4.18 -4.65 1.52
C LYS A 251 -3.82 -5.01 0.08
N THR A 252 -4.06 -6.24 -0.33
CA THR A 252 -3.54 -6.79 -1.60
C THR A 252 -4.64 -7.06 -2.61
N THR A 253 -5.81 -7.52 -2.17
CA THR A 253 -6.90 -7.90 -3.07
C THR A 253 -7.88 -6.75 -3.32
N LEU A 254 -8.33 -6.09 -2.26
CA LEU A 254 -9.29 -4.98 -2.34
C LEU A 254 -8.86 -3.84 -3.28
N PRO A 255 -7.56 -3.44 -3.36
CA PRO A 255 -7.16 -2.38 -4.30
C PRO A 255 -7.30 -2.76 -5.78
N ASN A 256 -7.43 -4.05 -6.11
CA ASN A 256 -7.59 -4.55 -7.49
C ASN A 256 -9.05 -4.40 -7.96
N LEU A 257 -9.54 -3.17 -7.97
CA LEU A 257 -10.90 -2.84 -8.37
C LEU A 257 -11.07 -3.01 -9.88
N GLY A 258 -12.22 -3.56 -10.30
CA GLY A 258 -12.66 -3.47 -11.69
C GLY A 258 -13.18 -2.07 -12.03
N LEU A 259 -13.20 -1.69 -13.32
CA LEU A 259 -13.69 -0.37 -13.77
C LEU A 259 -15.11 -0.06 -13.27
N VAL A 260 -16.01 -1.05 -13.32
CA VAL A 260 -17.40 -0.91 -12.85
C VAL A 260 -17.46 -0.68 -11.33
N GLN A 261 -16.58 -1.32 -10.56
CA GLN A 261 -16.51 -1.12 -9.11
C GLN A 261 -15.99 0.29 -8.80
N MET A 262 -14.93 0.74 -9.47
CA MET A 262 -14.41 2.10 -9.33
C MET A 262 -15.50 3.15 -9.57
N GLU A 263 -16.26 3.02 -10.66
CA GLU A 263 -17.34 3.96 -10.99
C GLU A 263 -18.44 3.94 -9.94
N LYS A 264 -18.87 2.76 -9.49
CA LYS A 264 -19.85 2.62 -8.40
C LYS A 264 -19.36 3.25 -7.10
N THR A 265 -18.10 3.03 -6.72
CA THR A 265 -17.49 3.65 -5.53
C THR A 265 -17.52 5.17 -5.64
N ILE A 266 -17.11 5.74 -6.77
CA ILE A 266 -17.12 7.20 -6.96
C ILE A 266 -18.55 7.76 -6.87
N ASN A 267 -19.54 7.13 -7.52
CA ASN A 267 -20.92 7.58 -7.48
C ASN A 267 -21.50 7.55 -6.06
N GLN A 268 -21.24 6.47 -5.30
CA GLN A 268 -21.63 6.39 -3.89
C GLN A 268 -20.99 7.51 -3.08
N VAL A 269 -19.67 7.71 -3.23
CA VAL A 269 -18.92 8.75 -2.52
C VAL A 269 -19.46 10.16 -2.81
N CYS A 270 -19.90 10.42 -4.04
CA CYS A 270 -20.48 11.72 -4.43
C CYS A 270 -21.76 12.06 -3.66
N GLU A 271 -22.57 11.05 -3.34
CA GLU A 271 -23.87 11.20 -2.66
C GLU A 271 -23.79 11.04 -1.14
N MET A 272 -22.70 10.49 -0.61
CA MET A 272 -22.51 10.26 0.82
C MET A 272 -22.29 11.58 1.59
N ASP A 273 -23.07 11.76 2.66
CA ASP A 273 -22.88 12.79 3.67
C ASP A 273 -22.57 12.13 5.03
N VAL A 274 -21.36 12.38 5.54
CA VAL A 274 -20.87 11.87 6.82
C VAL A 274 -20.32 12.99 7.71
N SER A 275 -20.48 14.26 7.32
CA SER A 275 -19.79 15.39 7.96
C SER A 275 -20.20 15.55 9.43
N LYS A 276 -21.50 15.39 9.73
CA LYS A 276 -22.04 15.51 11.10
C LYS A 276 -21.56 14.37 12.00
N GLN A 277 -21.50 13.15 11.46
CA GLN A 277 -21.04 11.97 12.17
C GLN A 277 -19.55 12.10 12.50
N LEU A 278 -18.72 12.51 11.53
CA LEU A 278 -17.29 12.74 11.76
C LEU A 278 -17.04 13.76 12.88
N GLN A 279 -17.78 14.86 12.91
CA GLN A 279 -17.69 15.86 13.98
C GLN A 279 -18.09 15.27 15.34
N ALA A 280 -19.18 14.50 15.38
CA ALA A 280 -19.63 13.85 16.62
C ALA A 280 -18.57 12.86 17.16
N TYR A 281 -17.99 12.04 16.29
CA TYR A 281 -16.95 11.07 16.67
C TYR A 281 -15.63 11.73 17.10
N GLU A 282 -15.28 12.90 16.55
CA GLU A 282 -14.12 13.68 17.01
C GLU A 282 -14.31 14.15 18.45
N VAL A 283 -15.50 14.69 18.77
CA VAL A 283 -15.85 15.08 20.15
C VAL A 283 -15.87 13.85 21.08
N GLU A 284 -16.48 12.75 20.63
CA GLU A 284 -16.52 11.49 21.37
C GLU A 284 -15.11 10.98 21.72
N TYR A 285 -14.17 11.03 20.76
CA TYR A 285 -12.79 10.63 20.99
C TYR A 285 -12.10 11.47 22.07
N HIS A 286 -12.30 12.80 22.04
CA HIS A 286 -11.71 13.69 23.04
C HIS A 286 -12.29 13.43 24.44
N VAL A 287 -13.61 13.23 24.56
CA VAL A 287 -14.25 12.88 25.84
C VAL A 287 -13.69 11.56 26.38
N LEU A 288 -13.54 10.53 25.53
CA LEU A 288 -12.98 9.25 25.95
C LEU A 288 -11.52 9.39 26.42
N GLN A 289 -10.70 10.20 25.75
CA GLN A 289 -9.33 10.46 26.21
C GLN A 289 -9.30 11.19 27.56
N ASP A 290 -10.16 12.17 27.77
CA ASP A 290 -10.23 12.91 29.04
C ASP A 290 -10.67 12.00 30.19
N GLU A 291 -11.68 11.14 29.98
CA GLU A 291 -12.11 10.13 30.97
C GLU A 291 -10.98 9.14 31.33
N LEU A 292 -10.18 8.72 30.34
CA LEU A 292 -9.00 7.88 30.54
C LEU A 292 -7.92 8.57 31.39
N LEU A 293 -7.79 9.89 31.29
CA LEU A 293 -6.84 10.71 32.04
C LEU A 293 -7.32 11.02 33.47
N ASP A 294 -8.63 11.22 33.66
CA ASP A 294 -9.26 11.48 34.96
C ASP A 294 -9.45 10.21 35.82
N THR A 295 -9.25 9.02 35.23
CA THR A 295 -9.20 7.76 35.98
C THR A 295 -7.95 7.75 36.87
N PRO A 296 -8.05 7.51 38.20
CA PRO A 296 -6.91 7.56 39.10
C PRO A 296 -5.74 6.69 38.59
N PRO A 297 -4.51 7.22 38.50
CA PRO A 297 -3.37 6.53 37.87
C PRO A 297 -3.03 5.18 38.49
N THR A 298 -3.48 4.92 39.72
CA THR A 298 -3.28 3.66 40.44
C THR A 298 -4.09 2.49 39.86
N LEU A 299 -5.35 2.71 39.45
CA LEU A 299 -6.20 1.66 38.86
C LEU A 299 -5.77 1.31 37.43
N ASN A 300 -5.48 2.32 36.62
CA ASN A 300 -5.03 2.13 35.24
C ASN A 300 -3.61 1.53 35.16
N GLN A 301 -2.69 1.90 36.06
CA GLN A 301 -1.38 1.23 36.14
C GLN A 301 -1.50 -0.21 36.63
N GLN A 302 -2.37 -0.52 37.59
CA GLN A 302 -2.55 -1.90 38.06
C GLN A 302 -3.21 -2.78 37.00
N GLN A 303 -4.22 -2.29 36.29
CA GLN A 303 -4.85 -3.03 35.20
C GLN A 303 -3.90 -3.21 34.01
N ARG A 304 -3.18 -2.15 33.62
CA ARG A 304 -2.20 -2.21 32.52
C ARG A 304 -0.98 -3.07 32.89
N ALA A 305 -0.51 -3.03 34.14
CA ALA A 305 0.55 -3.91 34.63
C ALA A 305 0.07 -5.37 34.65
N ALA A 306 -1.13 -5.64 35.15
CA ALA A 306 -1.70 -6.99 35.15
C ALA A 306 -1.94 -7.52 33.73
N GLN A 307 -2.33 -6.67 32.78
CA GLN A 307 -2.49 -7.05 31.38
C GLN A 307 -1.14 -7.29 30.72
N LEU A 308 -0.15 -6.41 30.92
CA LEU A 308 1.22 -6.59 30.43
C LEU A 308 1.90 -7.82 31.03
N GLU A 309 1.62 -8.16 32.29
CA GLU A 309 2.09 -9.40 32.92
C GLU A 309 1.46 -10.64 32.28
N ARG A 310 0.13 -10.63 32.03
CA ARG A 310 -0.52 -11.73 31.32
C ARG A 310 0.01 -11.89 29.89
N THR A 311 0.17 -10.80 29.16
CA THR A 311 0.74 -10.84 27.80
C THR A 311 2.19 -11.32 27.83
N ASN A 312 3.01 -10.87 28.79
CA ASN A 312 4.38 -11.38 28.94
C ASN A 312 4.43 -12.86 29.30
N GLN A 313 3.55 -13.34 30.17
CA GLN A 313 3.46 -14.77 30.51
C GLN A 313 3.07 -15.59 29.28
N SER A 314 2.08 -15.13 28.51
CA SER A 314 1.67 -15.78 27.26
C SER A 314 2.79 -15.79 26.22
N LEU A 315 3.49 -14.65 26.03
CA LEU A 315 4.63 -14.56 25.11
C LEU A 315 5.80 -15.43 25.56
N ARG A 316 6.05 -15.57 26.86
CA ARG A 316 7.07 -16.49 27.39
C ARG A 316 6.70 -17.94 27.11
N GLN A 317 5.43 -18.31 27.26
CA GLN A 317 4.97 -19.65 26.93
C GLN A 317 5.12 -19.92 25.43
N GLN A 318 4.66 -19.02 24.56
CA GLN A 318 4.82 -19.15 23.11
C GLN A 318 6.28 -19.21 22.67
N ASN A 319 7.17 -18.43 23.30
CA ASN A 319 8.62 -18.53 23.03
C ASN A 319 9.19 -19.89 23.44
N LEU A 320 8.71 -20.47 24.54
CA LEU A 320 9.13 -21.80 24.97
C LEU A 320 8.65 -22.86 23.97
N ASP A 321 7.38 -22.80 23.56
CA ASP A 321 6.79 -23.72 22.59
C ASP A 321 7.50 -23.62 21.23
N LEU A 322 7.81 -22.40 20.75
CA LEU A 322 8.59 -22.17 19.53
C LEU A 322 10.03 -22.67 19.63
N LEU A 323 10.67 -22.58 20.80
CA LEU A 323 12.00 -23.14 21.02
C LEU A 323 11.97 -24.67 20.98
N GLU A 324 10.93 -25.30 21.52
CA GLU A 324 10.73 -26.74 21.42
C GLU A 324 10.48 -27.18 19.96
N GLU A 325 9.60 -26.48 19.24
CA GLU A 325 9.38 -26.74 17.80
C GLU A 325 10.66 -26.56 16.98
N LEU A 326 11.43 -25.50 17.25
CA LEU A 326 12.72 -25.28 16.59
C LEU A 326 13.69 -26.42 16.88
N GLN A 327 13.75 -26.91 18.12
CA GLN A 327 14.61 -28.03 18.50
C GLN A 327 14.19 -29.34 17.81
N VAL A 328 12.88 -29.59 17.70
CA VAL A 328 12.34 -30.73 16.95
C VAL A 328 12.67 -30.60 15.47
N SER A 329 12.47 -29.41 14.87
CA SER A 329 12.81 -29.15 13.47
C SER A 329 14.30 -29.31 13.20
N GLN A 330 15.18 -28.85 14.11
CA GLN A 330 16.63 -29.04 13.99
C GLN A 330 17.01 -30.52 14.03
N ALA A 331 16.41 -31.30 14.94
CA ALA A 331 16.63 -32.75 14.99
C ALA A 331 16.18 -33.44 13.70
N GLN A 332 15.05 -33.01 13.12
CA GLN A 332 14.58 -33.51 11.83
C GLN A 332 15.53 -33.14 10.68
N VAL A 333 16.02 -31.89 10.64
CA VAL A 333 16.99 -31.43 9.64
C VAL A 333 18.26 -32.28 9.71
N CYS A 334 18.85 -32.47 10.90
CA CYS A 334 20.04 -33.32 11.04
C CYS A 334 19.80 -34.78 10.62
N SER A 335 18.60 -35.32 10.88
CA SER A 335 18.22 -36.66 10.43
C SER A 335 18.11 -36.74 8.91
N LEU A 336 17.49 -35.74 8.27
CA LEU A 336 17.36 -35.65 6.83
C LEU A 336 18.72 -35.46 6.15
N GLU A 337 19.59 -34.60 6.69
CA GLU A 337 20.96 -34.42 6.20
C GLU A 337 21.75 -35.73 6.22
N SER A 338 21.66 -36.49 7.33
CA SER A 338 22.29 -37.80 7.44
C SER A 338 21.76 -38.80 6.41
N ARG A 339 20.45 -38.77 6.13
CA ARG A 339 19.82 -39.61 5.09
C ARG A 339 20.26 -39.22 3.69
N VAL A 340 20.36 -37.92 3.40
CA VAL A 340 20.84 -37.41 2.10
C VAL A 340 22.29 -37.84 1.88
N GLU A 341 23.14 -37.75 2.90
CA GLU A 341 24.53 -38.20 2.80
C GLU A 341 24.64 -39.71 2.53
N ALA A 342 23.81 -40.52 3.20
CA ALA A 342 23.76 -41.96 2.97
C ALA A 342 23.29 -42.31 1.55
N LEU A 343 22.27 -41.61 1.04
CA LEU A 343 21.78 -41.76 -0.33
C LEU A 343 22.84 -41.36 -1.36
N ALA A 344 23.54 -40.25 -1.15
CA ALA A 344 24.61 -39.79 -2.03
C ALA A 344 25.76 -40.82 -2.13
N LYS A 345 26.14 -41.45 -1.01
CA LYS A 345 27.13 -42.54 -0.99
C LYS A 345 26.64 -43.76 -1.78
N SER A 346 25.36 -44.12 -1.63
CA SER A 346 24.76 -45.23 -2.37
C SER A 346 24.70 -44.97 -3.87
N GLU A 347 24.31 -43.75 -4.27
CA GLU A 347 24.29 -43.30 -5.66
C GLU A 347 25.69 -43.35 -6.27
N GLY A 348 26.72 -42.89 -5.54
CA GLY A 348 28.12 -42.98 -5.98
C GLY A 348 28.54 -44.42 -6.28
N ARG A 349 28.24 -45.35 -5.36
CA ARG A 349 28.54 -46.78 -5.54
C ARG A 349 27.79 -47.39 -6.73
N LEU A 350 26.53 -47.02 -6.94
CA LEU A 350 25.76 -47.47 -8.10
C LEU A 350 26.33 -46.93 -9.42
N LYS A 351 26.77 -45.66 -9.46
CA LYS A 351 27.44 -45.08 -10.63
C LYS A 351 28.73 -45.81 -10.98
N GLU A 352 29.54 -46.15 -9.98
CA GLU A 352 30.76 -46.95 -10.19
C GLU A 352 30.45 -48.35 -10.75
N GLN A 353 29.41 -49.02 -10.22
CA GLN A 353 28.97 -50.32 -10.74
C GLN A 353 28.46 -50.24 -12.18
N VAL A 354 27.65 -49.21 -12.50
CA VAL A 354 27.17 -48.98 -13.87
C VAL A 354 28.34 -48.75 -14.83
N SER A 355 29.31 -47.91 -14.46
CA SER A 355 30.50 -47.68 -15.27
C SER A 355 31.30 -48.97 -15.52
N SER A 356 31.47 -49.81 -14.49
CA SER A 356 32.15 -51.10 -14.64
C SER A 356 31.41 -52.04 -15.60
N LEU A 357 30.08 -52.11 -15.49
CA LEU A 357 29.25 -52.94 -16.37
C LEU A 357 29.25 -52.43 -17.81
N GLU A 358 29.29 -51.10 -18.02
CA GLU A 358 29.41 -50.50 -19.34
C GLU A 358 30.75 -50.83 -20.01
N GLU A 359 31.86 -50.80 -19.26
CA GLU A 359 33.16 -51.25 -19.76
C GLU A 359 33.17 -52.74 -20.13
N GLU A 360 32.59 -53.60 -19.29
CA GLU A 360 32.47 -55.03 -19.57
C GLU A 360 31.61 -55.27 -20.82
N LYS A 361 30.48 -54.56 -20.95
CA LYS A 361 29.63 -54.61 -22.14
C LYS A 361 30.41 -54.21 -23.40
N LEU A 362 31.18 -53.13 -23.35
CA LEU A 362 32.02 -52.69 -24.47
C LEU A 362 33.05 -53.75 -24.87
N LYS A 363 33.72 -54.38 -23.89
CA LYS A 363 34.66 -55.48 -24.12
C LYS A 363 33.97 -56.66 -24.81
N LEU A 364 32.82 -57.10 -24.28
CA LEU A 364 32.04 -58.21 -24.83
C LEU A 364 31.55 -57.93 -26.26
N VAL A 365 31.04 -56.72 -26.53
CA VAL A 365 30.64 -56.29 -27.88
C VAL A 365 31.85 -56.31 -28.83
N GLY A 366 33.01 -55.87 -28.37
CA GLY A 366 34.27 -55.96 -29.12
C GLY A 366 34.64 -57.40 -29.47
N THR A 367 34.56 -58.32 -28.51
CA THR A 367 34.82 -59.76 -28.72
C THR A 367 33.80 -60.37 -29.69
N ILE A 368 32.52 -60.07 -29.56
CA ILE A 368 31.46 -60.52 -30.49
C ILE A 368 31.74 -60.01 -31.90
N THR A 369 32.18 -58.76 -32.05
CA THR A 369 32.50 -58.16 -33.35
C THR A 369 33.71 -58.85 -34.00
N GLN A 370 34.75 -59.16 -33.22
CA GLN A 370 35.90 -59.93 -33.70
C GLN A 370 35.51 -61.36 -34.11
N LEU A 371 34.69 -62.04 -33.31
CA LEU A 371 34.17 -63.37 -33.62
C LEU A 371 33.29 -63.35 -34.88
N LYS A 372 32.42 -62.34 -35.04
CA LYS A 372 31.65 -62.13 -36.26
C LYS A 372 32.56 -61.95 -37.46
N ASN A 373 33.56 -61.07 -37.39
CA ASN A 373 34.52 -60.83 -38.48
C ASN A 373 35.31 -62.09 -38.86
N LEU A 374 35.71 -62.91 -37.87
CA LEU A 374 36.33 -64.21 -38.11
C LEU A 374 35.37 -65.16 -38.84
N LEU A 375 34.11 -65.23 -38.40
CA LEU A 375 33.06 -66.03 -39.06
C LEU A 375 32.84 -65.59 -40.52
N THR A 376 32.82 -64.28 -40.78
CA THR A 376 32.70 -63.73 -42.14
C THR A 376 33.93 -64.05 -42.98
N SER A 377 35.14 -64.02 -42.39
CA SER A 377 36.39 -64.39 -43.07
C SER A 377 36.49 -65.88 -43.40
N MET A 378 35.77 -66.73 -42.66
CA MET A 378 35.68 -68.17 -42.89
C MET A 378 34.54 -68.58 -43.84
N GLY A 379 33.82 -67.62 -44.44
CA GLY A 379 32.82 -67.88 -45.49
C GLY A 379 31.47 -68.41 -45.01
N LEU A 380 31.14 -68.30 -43.72
CA LEU A 380 29.85 -68.71 -43.16
C LEU A 380 28.93 -67.49 -42.99
N SER A 381 28.32 -67.00 -44.08
CA SER A 381 27.16 -66.10 -43.94
C SER A 381 25.94 -66.93 -43.55
N SER A 382 25.35 -66.67 -42.38
CA SER A 382 23.95 -67.02 -42.16
C SER A 382 23.20 -65.76 -41.75
N SER A 383 22.24 -65.40 -42.60
CA SER A 383 21.17 -64.46 -42.32
C SER A 383 20.39 -64.95 -41.11
N LEU A 384 20.14 -64.07 -40.15
CA LEU A 384 19.03 -64.21 -39.20
C LEU A 384 18.38 -62.83 -39.06
N ASP A 385 17.60 -62.49 -40.09
CA ASP A 385 16.43 -61.65 -39.90
C ASP A 385 15.39 -62.43 -39.06
N GLY A 386 14.82 -61.74 -38.08
CA GLY A 386 13.48 -62.02 -37.56
C GLY A 386 13.40 -62.85 -36.28
N GLN A 387 13.06 -62.19 -35.17
CA GLN A 387 11.70 -62.29 -34.60
C GLN A 387 11.51 -61.33 -33.41
N THR A 388 10.55 -60.43 -33.57
CA THR A 388 9.75 -59.83 -32.51
C THR A 388 9.06 -60.90 -31.66
N VAL A 389 9.20 -60.84 -30.33
CA VAL A 389 8.19 -61.31 -29.37
C VAL A 389 8.22 -60.39 -28.14
N THR A 390 7.10 -59.66 -27.97
CA THR A 390 6.55 -58.89 -26.83
C THR A 390 7.47 -58.27 -25.78
#